data_AF-A0A819E173-F1
#
_entry.id   AF-A0A819E173-F1
#
_cell.length_a   1.000
_cell.length_b   1.000
_cell.length_c   1.000
_cell.angle_alpha   90.00
_cell.angle_beta   90.00
_cell.angle_gamma   90.00
#
_symmetry.space_group_name_H-M   'P 1'
#
loop_
_entity.id
_entity.type
_entity.pdbx_description
1 polymer ?
#
loop_
_entity_poly.entity_id
_entity_poly.type
_entity_poly.pdbx_seq_one_letter_code
_entity_poly.pdbx_strand_id
1 'polypeptide(L)'
;MGDTSSIIYRPIGRHEHKQVLDLWSSVFKLGQGYFERYFTVDASPCYQEGDTLGAWYDEQLVSTVHIRRIIIRSRDNDGEYLCAAISNVATLEEYRERGFSRQLLRMAVDKMEHS
;
A
#
# COMPACT_ATOMS: atom_id res chain seq x y z
N MET A 1 -16.65 -26.35 15.30
CA MET A 1 -15.33 -26.26 14.64
C MET A 1 -15.15 -24.81 14.28
N GLY A 2 -14.31 -24.08 15.02
CA GLY A 2 -14.05 -22.67 14.76
C GLY A 2 -13.12 -22.58 13.55
N ASP A 3 -13.56 -21.88 12.52
CA ASP A 3 -12.77 -21.61 11.32
C ASP A 3 -11.61 -20.69 11.73
N THR A 4 -10.41 -21.24 11.90
CA THR A 4 -9.20 -20.44 12.17
C THR A 4 -8.70 -19.86 10.87
N SER A 5 -9.45 -18.93 10.29
CA SER A 5 -8.93 -18.12 9.20
C SER A 5 -7.71 -17.36 9.70
N SER A 6 -6.61 -17.50 8.96
CA SER A 6 -5.34 -16.89 9.33
C SER A 6 -5.12 -15.61 8.53
N ILE A 7 -4.76 -14.53 9.24
CA ILE A 7 -4.41 -13.25 8.64
C ILE A 7 -2.90 -13.10 8.63
N ILE A 8 -2.33 -12.82 7.46
CA ILE A 8 -0.89 -12.60 7.28
C ILE A 8 -0.68 -11.17 6.81
N TYR A 9 0.20 -10.42 7.48
CA TYR A 9 0.59 -9.07 7.08
C TYR A 9 2.04 -9.08 6.62
N ARG A 10 2.31 -8.55 5.43
CA ARG A 10 3.68 -8.49 4.90
C ARG A 10 3.82 -7.48 3.75
N PRO A 11 5.06 -7.11 3.38
CA PRO A 11 5.32 -6.42 2.12
C PRO A 11 4.85 -7.25 0.91
N ILE A 12 4.39 -6.52 -0.10
CA ILE A 12 4.05 -7.04 -1.43
C ILE A 12 5.34 -7.15 -2.24
N GLY A 13 5.58 -8.31 -2.83
CA GLY A 13 6.65 -8.51 -3.81
C GLY A 13 6.24 -8.13 -5.23
N ARG A 14 7.23 -7.93 -6.12
CA ARG A 14 6.97 -7.56 -7.53
C ARG A 14 6.01 -8.51 -8.26
N HIS A 15 6.13 -9.81 -8.00
CA HIS A 15 5.29 -10.85 -8.61
C HIS A 15 3.80 -10.77 -8.21
N GLU A 16 3.49 -9.99 -7.16
CA GLU A 16 2.14 -9.84 -6.61
C GLU A 16 1.48 -8.52 -7.02
N HIS A 17 2.17 -7.64 -7.76
CA HIS A 17 1.63 -6.35 -8.18
C HIS A 17 0.29 -6.47 -8.89
N LYS A 18 0.09 -7.52 -9.68
CA LYS A 18 -1.20 -7.78 -10.33
C LYS A 18 -2.35 -7.89 -9.31
N GLN A 19 -2.17 -8.60 -8.20
CA GLN A 19 -3.20 -8.73 -7.17
C GLN A 19 -3.53 -7.38 -6.52
N VAL A 20 -2.51 -6.54 -6.32
CA VAL A 20 -2.70 -5.18 -5.79
C VAL A 20 -3.51 -4.32 -6.77
N LEU A 21 -3.16 -4.36 -8.05
CA LEU A 21 -3.86 -3.60 -9.09
C LEU A 21 -5.32 -4.05 -9.22
N ASP A 22 -5.57 -5.35 -9.16
CA ASP A 22 -6.92 -5.94 -9.18
C ASP A 22 -7.72 -5.47 -7.94
N LEU A 23 -7.11 -5.50 -6.73
CA LEU A 23 -7.73 -5.00 -5.50
C LEU A 23 -8.08 -3.50 -5.58
N TRP A 24 -7.12 -2.66 -5.99
CA TRP A 24 -7.35 -1.22 -6.10
C TRP A 24 -8.43 -0.88 -7.12
N SER A 25 -8.42 -1.56 -8.27
CA SER A 25 -9.44 -1.36 -9.30
C SER A 25 -10.83 -1.73 -8.78
N SER A 26 -10.94 -2.84 -8.04
CA SER A 26 -12.19 -3.26 -7.38
C SER A 26 -12.70 -2.24 -6.36
N VAL A 27 -11.83 -1.79 -5.44
CA VAL A 27 -12.20 -0.88 -4.34
C VAL A 27 -12.50 0.54 -4.83
N PHE A 28 -11.68 1.09 -5.71
CA PHE A 28 -11.82 2.48 -6.19
C PHE A 28 -12.68 2.62 -7.45
N LYS A 29 -13.08 1.51 -8.08
CA LYS A 29 -13.91 1.48 -9.30
C LYS A 29 -13.31 2.30 -10.45
N LEU A 30 -11.98 2.27 -10.58
CA LEU A 30 -11.24 2.93 -11.65
C LEU A 30 -10.80 1.91 -12.71
N GLY A 31 -10.63 2.39 -13.95
CA GLY A 31 -10.24 1.57 -15.10
C GLY A 31 -8.86 0.93 -14.96
N GLN A 32 -8.67 -0.18 -15.68
CA GLN A 32 -7.38 -0.84 -15.79
C GLN A 32 -6.29 0.13 -16.28
N GLY A 33 -5.08 -0.01 -15.76
CA GLY A 33 -3.94 0.86 -16.08
C GLY A 33 -3.79 2.11 -15.22
N TYR A 34 -4.85 2.61 -14.56
CA TYR A 34 -4.76 3.86 -13.76
C TYR A 34 -3.70 3.75 -12.65
N PHE A 35 -3.63 2.60 -11.99
CA PHE A 35 -2.77 2.41 -10.83
C PHE A 35 -1.37 1.87 -11.14
N GLU A 36 -1.09 1.43 -12.37
CA GLU A 36 0.19 0.81 -12.73
C GLU A 36 1.38 1.76 -12.47
N ARG A 37 1.15 3.06 -12.70
CA ARG A 37 2.14 4.12 -12.45
C ARG A 37 2.67 4.15 -11.02
N TYR A 38 1.92 3.67 -10.01
CA TYR A 38 2.36 3.69 -8.61
C TYR A 38 3.53 2.74 -8.34
N PHE A 39 3.81 1.80 -9.25
CA PHE A 39 4.99 0.95 -9.20
C PHE A 39 6.14 1.43 -10.10
N THR A 40 6.04 2.64 -10.66
CA THR A 40 7.07 3.25 -11.50
C THR A 40 7.68 4.48 -10.82
N VAL A 41 8.85 4.89 -11.30
CA VAL A 41 9.55 6.08 -10.83
C VAL A 41 8.79 7.38 -11.11
N ASP A 42 7.85 7.37 -12.07
CA ASP A 42 7.08 8.56 -12.43
C ASP A 42 6.13 8.97 -11.30
N ALA A 43 5.49 7.98 -10.67
CA ALA A 43 4.69 8.25 -9.48
C ALA A 43 5.60 8.32 -8.25
N SER A 44 6.55 7.41 -8.05
CA SER A 44 7.36 7.38 -6.83
C SER A 44 8.84 7.36 -7.19
N PRO A 45 9.49 8.53 -7.37
CA PRO A 45 10.88 8.63 -7.85
C PRO A 45 11.87 7.83 -7.02
N CYS A 46 11.58 7.67 -5.72
CA CYS A 46 12.40 6.91 -4.78
C CYS A 46 11.74 5.60 -4.36
N TYR A 47 10.88 5.01 -5.21
CA TYR A 47 10.19 3.73 -4.94
C TYR A 47 11.17 2.64 -4.50
N GLN A 48 10.81 1.91 -3.47
CA GLN A 48 11.52 0.73 -2.99
C GLN A 48 10.61 -0.50 -3.06
N GLU A 49 11.21 -1.67 -3.30
CA GLU A 49 10.48 -2.92 -3.19
C GLU A 49 9.92 -3.10 -1.77
N GLY A 50 8.67 -3.54 -1.67
CA GLY A 50 7.95 -3.66 -0.41
C GLY A 50 7.37 -2.35 0.14
N ASP A 51 7.37 -1.25 -0.61
CA ASP A 51 6.65 -0.02 -0.25
C ASP A 51 5.12 -0.16 -0.31
N THR A 52 4.61 -1.24 -0.93
CA THR A 52 3.22 -1.67 -0.72
C THR A 52 3.18 -2.76 0.34
N LEU A 53 2.31 -2.58 1.33
CA LEU A 53 2.03 -3.56 2.38
C LEU A 53 0.65 -4.17 2.14
N GLY A 54 0.50 -5.46 2.42
CA GLY A 54 -0.74 -6.20 2.20
C GLY A 54 -1.17 -7.02 3.42
N ALA A 55 -2.47 -7.28 3.50
CA ALA A 55 -3.07 -8.24 4.42
C ALA A 55 -3.74 -9.37 3.62
N TRP A 56 -3.37 -10.61 3.91
CA TRP A 56 -3.91 -11.81 3.27
C TRP A 56 -4.78 -12.57 4.25
N TYR A 57 -6.03 -12.81 3.86
CA TYR A 57 -6.97 -13.66 4.57
C TYR A 57 -7.15 -14.94 3.76
N ASP A 58 -6.72 -16.08 4.29
CA ASP A 58 -6.79 -17.39 3.61
C ASP A 58 -6.29 -17.31 2.15
N GLU A 59 -5.06 -16.80 1.97
CA GLU A 59 -4.36 -16.58 0.69
C GLU A 59 -4.93 -15.48 -0.23
N GLN A 60 -6.09 -14.91 0.07
CA GLN A 60 -6.63 -13.78 -0.68
C GLN A 60 -6.05 -12.46 -0.16
N LEU A 61 -5.51 -11.62 -1.04
CA LEU A 61 -5.16 -10.24 -0.70
C LEU A 61 -6.44 -9.40 -0.50
N VAL A 62 -6.70 -8.98 0.74
CA VAL A 62 -7.95 -8.30 1.11
C VAL A 62 -7.78 -6.82 1.46
N SER A 63 -6.57 -6.39 1.79
CA SER A 63 -6.27 -5.00 2.12
C SER A 63 -4.84 -4.61 1.75
N THR A 64 -4.63 -3.37 1.34
CA THR A 64 -3.31 -2.80 1.05
C THR A 64 -3.14 -1.37 1.55
N VAL A 65 -1.89 -0.97 1.78
CA VAL A 65 -1.43 0.42 1.96
C VAL A 65 -0.19 0.62 1.07
N HIS A 66 -0.10 1.72 0.33
CA HIS A 66 1.08 2.04 -0.48
C HIS A 66 1.80 3.29 0.03
N ILE A 67 3.10 3.16 0.22
CA ILE A 67 4.01 4.24 0.58
C ILE A 67 4.60 4.80 -0.71
N ARG A 68 4.25 6.05 -1.03
CA ARG A 68 4.78 6.78 -2.18
C ARG A 68 5.90 7.71 -1.70
N ARG A 69 7.13 7.45 -2.14
CA ARG A 69 8.31 8.23 -1.75
C ARG A 69 8.56 9.34 -2.77
N ILE A 70 8.27 10.57 -2.35
CA ILE A 70 8.33 11.78 -3.20
C ILE A 70 9.24 12.84 -2.59
N ILE A 71 9.90 13.61 -3.44
CA ILE A 71 10.66 14.78 -3.01
C ILE A 71 9.71 15.98 -2.96
N ILE A 72 9.60 16.62 -1.81
CA ILE A 72 8.83 17.85 -1.63
C ILE A 72 9.80 19.01 -1.35
N ARG A 73 9.53 20.16 -1.98
CA ARG A 73 10.29 21.39 -1.71
C ARG A 73 9.52 22.26 -0.74
N SER A 74 10.15 22.59 0.39
CA SER A 74 9.61 23.55 1.36
C SER A 74 9.71 24.96 0.81
N ARG A 75 8.64 25.75 0.97
CA ARG A 75 8.64 27.18 0.60
C ARG A 75 9.34 28.05 1.65
N ASP A 76 9.44 27.57 2.89
CA ASP A 76 9.90 28.38 4.02
C ASP A 76 11.43 28.47 4.08
N ASN A 77 12.12 27.46 3.56
CA ASN A 77 13.59 27.39 3.60
C ASN A 77 14.23 26.89 2.30
N ASP A 78 13.44 26.75 1.23
CA ASP A 78 13.86 26.21 -0.07
C ASP A 78 14.50 24.80 -0.02
N GLY A 79 14.36 24.08 1.10
CA GLY A 79 14.92 22.74 1.27
C GLY A 79 14.10 21.67 0.56
N GLU A 80 14.78 20.62 0.10
CA GLU A 80 14.17 19.41 -0.45
C GLU A 80 14.11 18.31 0.60
N TYR A 81 12.95 17.67 0.72
CA TYR A 81 12.67 16.65 1.72
C TYR A 81 12.13 15.40 1.04
N LEU A 82 12.69 14.25 1.39
CA LEU A 82 12.06 12.98 1.08
C LEU A 82 10.84 12.80 1.99
N CYS A 83 9.65 12.79 1.38
CA CYS A 83 8.39 12.58 2.05
C CYS A 83 7.83 11.21 1.64
N ALA A 84 7.45 10.43 2.63
CA ALA A 84 6.73 9.19 2.44
C ALA A 84 5.23 9.45 2.58
N ALA A 85 4.55 9.57 1.44
CA ALA A 85 3.11 9.82 1.37
C ALA A 85 2.34 8.51 1.36
N ILE A 86 1.30 8.40 2.19
CA ILE A 86 0.39 7.27 2.16
C ILE A 86 -0.63 7.44 1.03
N SER A 87 -0.80 6.42 0.21
CA SER A 87 -1.74 6.40 -0.90
C SER A 87 -2.38 5.02 -1.07
N ASN A 88 -3.45 4.96 -1.88
CA ASN A 88 -4.14 3.73 -2.29
C ASN A 88 -4.44 2.76 -1.13
N VAL A 89 -4.88 3.30 0.00
CA VAL A 89 -5.34 2.50 1.14
C VAL A 89 -6.65 1.83 0.74
N ALA A 90 -6.63 0.52 0.59
CA ALA A 90 -7.76 -0.24 0.06
C ALA A 90 -8.09 -1.42 0.96
N THR A 91 -9.37 -1.72 1.07
CA THR A 91 -9.89 -2.90 1.76
C THR A 91 -11.17 -3.34 1.06
N LEU A 92 -11.25 -4.62 0.69
CA LEU A 92 -12.46 -5.25 0.18
C LEU A 92 -13.61 -5.05 1.18
N GLU A 93 -14.82 -4.83 0.67
CA GLU A 93 -15.96 -4.35 1.45
C GLU A 93 -16.33 -5.32 2.59
N GLU A 94 -16.35 -6.62 2.29
CA GLU A 94 -16.65 -7.71 3.21
C GLU A 94 -15.60 -7.92 4.31
N TYR A 95 -14.42 -7.29 4.17
CA TYR A 95 -13.31 -7.34 5.12
C TYR A 95 -13.10 -6.01 5.87
N ARG A 96 -13.96 -5.01 5.66
CA ARG A 96 -13.92 -3.73 6.41
C ARG A 96 -14.29 -3.95 7.89
N GLU A 97 -13.97 -2.96 8.71
CA GLU A 97 -14.22 -2.95 10.17
C GLU A 97 -13.49 -4.06 10.97
N ARG A 98 -12.59 -4.81 10.32
CA ARG A 98 -11.74 -5.84 10.96
C ARG A 98 -10.35 -5.33 11.39
N GLY A 99 -10.06 -4.03 11.18
CA GLY A 99 -8.81 -3.40 11.61
C GLY A 99 -7.59 -3.64 10.71
N PHE A 100 -7.74 -4.26 9.54
CA PHE A 100 -6.61 -4.59 8.65
C PHE A 100 -5.85 -3.34 8.18
N SER A 101 -6.55 -2.31 7.71
CA SER A 101 -5.93 -1.05 7.29
C SER A 101 -5.19 -0.34 8.44
N ARG A 102 -5.71 -0.42 9.67
CA ARG A 102 -5.03 0.13 10.86
C ARG A 102 -3.70 -0.57 11.12
N GLN A 103 -3.67 -1.90 11.02
CA GLN A 103 -2.43 -2.66 11.20
C GLN A 103 -1.42 -2.36 10.09
N LEU A 104 -1.88 -2.27 8.84
CA LEU A 104 -1.03 -1.91 7.70
C LEU A 104 -0.47 -0.48 7.81
N LEU A 105 -1.26 0.48 8.30
CA LEU A 105 -0.81 1.86 8.52
C LEU A 105 0.26 1.93 9.62
N ARG A 106 0.15 1.13 10.69
CA ARG A 106 1.21 1.02 11.70
C ARG A 106 2.51 0.50 11.10
N MET A 107 2.43 -0.60 10.35
CA MET A 107 3.58 -1.14 9.64
C MET A 107 4.18 -0.15 8.64
N ALA A 108 3.34 0.67 7.98
CA ALA A 108 3.80 1.70 7.08
C ALA A 108 4.59 2.78 7.83
N VAL A 109 4.08 3.27 8.96
CA VAL A 109 4.78 4.24 9.82
C VAL A 109 6.11 3.67 10.30
N ASP A 110 6.10 2.44 10.83
CA ASP A 110 7.31 1.76 11.27
C ASP A 110 8.33 1.65 10.12
N LYS A 111 7.90 1.31 8.91
CA LYS A 111 8.77 1.25 7.73
C LYS A 111 9.32 2.64 7.37
N MET A 112 8.50 3.68 7.38
CA MET A 112 8.91 5.05 7.03
C MET A 112 9.94 5.63 8.01
N GLU A 113 9.92 5.22 9.27
CA GLU A 113 10.89 5.66 10.29
C GLU A 113 12.25 4.95 10.19
N HIS A 114 12.31 3.76 9.57
CA HIS A 114 13.48 2.89 9.59
C HIS A 114 14.06 2.55 8.19
N SER A 115 13.58 3.16 7.09
CA SER A 115 14.02 2.87 5.71
C SER A 115 14.12 4.05 4.75
#